data_AF-A0A8D2M303-F1
#
_entry.id   AF-A0A8D2M303-F1
#
_cell.length_a   1.000
_cell.length_b   1.000
_cell.length_c   1.000
_cell.angle_alpha   90.00
_cell.angle_beta   90.00
_cell.angle_gamma   90.00
#
_symmetry.space_group_name_H-M   'P 1'
#
loop_
_entity.id
_entity.type
_entity.pdbx_description
1 polymer ?
#
loop_
_entity_poly.entity_id
_entity_poly.type
_entity_poly.pdbx_seq_one_letter_code
_entity_poly.pdbx_strand_id
1 'polypeptide(L)'
;RNYAQATEKKKAQRLLRLAELCRRLETEEEKVLPFYPSSLGELEQQKARLVLEETASEPLARVMKDYIGLERFWQRFNKAKLEEKGLEKARAALAARNQELRRLLQQYLAGATIHQKVPKDPHPLLATETHQSPGPSLPPSKSLRNDRGSHLRDTWGSSWAWCTPRGSGEGSANHQDPFPS
;
A
#
# COMPACT_ATOMS: atom_id res chain seq x y z
N ARG A 1 -17.97 40.47 23.88
CA ARG A 1 -18.91 39.40 23.41
C ARG A 1 -19.05 39.38 21.88
N ASN A 2 -19.45 40.49 21.23
CA ASN A 2 -19.66 40.52 19.76
C ASN A 2 -18.42 40.16 18.91
N TYR A 3 -17.22 40.61 19.31
CA TYR A 3 -15.99 40.31 18.56
C TYR A 3 -15.54 38.84 18.63
N ALA A 4 -15.74 38.17 19.77
CA ALA A 4 -15.40 36.75 19.93
C ALA A 4 -16.33 35.86 19.08
N GLN A 5 -17.63 36.15 19.08
CA GLN A 5 -18.59 35.45 18.21
C GLN A 5 -18.30 35.68 16.72
N ALA A 6 -17.85 36.89 16.36
CA ALA A 6 -17.48 37.20 14.98
C ALA A 6 -16.24 36.40 14.52
N THR A 7 -15.24 36.16 15.39
CA THR A 7 -14.07 35.36 15.02
C THR A 7 -14.39 33.87 14.94
N GLU A 8 -15.22 33.33 15.83
CA GLU A 8 -15.72 31.95 15.75
C GLU A 8 -16.51 31.70 14.46
N LYS A 9 -17.40 32.62 14.08
CA LYS A 9 -18.15 32.55 12.83
C LYS A 9 -17.23 32.50 11.61
N LYS A 10 -16.18 33.34 11.58
CA LYS A 10 -15.18 33.33 10.50
C LYS A 10 -14.44 32.00 10.42
N LYS A 11 -14.07 31.40 11.56
CA LYS A 11 -13.41 30.09 11.61
C LYS A 11 -14.32 28.98 11.07
N ALA A 12 -15.58 28.94 11.51
CA ALA A 12 -16.56 27.98 11.04
C ALA A 12 -16.80 28.10 9.53
N GLN A 13 -16.97 29.32 9.01
CA GLN A 13 -17.12 29.56 7.57
C GLN A 13 -15.91 29.08 6.76
N ARG A 14 -14.69 29.30 7.28
CA ARG A 14 -13.47 28.80 6.64
C ARG A 14 -13.45 27.26 6.61
N LEU A 15 -13.82 26.62 7.72
CA LEU A 15 -13.85 25.16 7.82
C LEU A 15 -14.87 24.56 6.85
N LEU A 16 -16.07 25.16 6.73
CA LEU A 16 -17.09 24.74 5.77
C LEU A 16 -16.61 24.88 4.32
N ARG A 17 -15.96 26.00 3.97
CA ARG A 17 -15.38 26.18 2.62
C ARG A 17 -14.32 25.13 2.30
N LEU A 18 -13.45 24.83 3.26
CA LEU A 18 -12.44 23.77 3.09
C LEU A 18 -13.11 22.40 2.91
N ALA A 19 -14.11 22.09 3.71
CA ALA A 19 -14.86 20.83 3.60
C ALA A 19 -15.53 20.70 2.22
N GLU A 20 -16.11 21.79 1.69
CA GLU A 20 -16.71 21.81 0.36
C GLU A 20 -15.68 21.57 -0.74
N LEU A 21 -14.52 22.24 -0.67
CA LEU A 21 -13.43 22.03 -1.64
C LEU A 21 -12.90 20.59 -1.60
N CYS A 22 -12.69 20.04 -0.40
CA CYS A 22 -12.25 18.65 -0.22
C CYS A 22 -13.28 17.67 -0.79
N ARG A 23 -14.58 17.89 -0.55
CA ARG A 23 -15.66 17.03 -1.06
C ARG A 23 -15.68 16.91 -2.58
N ARG A 24 -15.17 17.90 -3.31
CA ARG A 24 -15.05 17.84 -4.78
C ARG A 24 -13.95 16.89 -5.27
N LEU A 25 -12.97 16.59 -4.41
CA LEU A 25 -11.85 15.70 -4.71
C LEU A 25 -12.09 14.27 -4.20
N GLU A 26 -13.15 14.05 -3.43
CA GLU A 26 -13.56 12.72 -2.95
C GLU A 26 -14.17 11.91 -4.10
N THR A 27 -13.92 10.59 -4.06
CA THR A 27 -14.54 9.65 -4.98
C THR A 27 -16.03 9.47 -4.69
N GLU A 28 -16.82 9.01 -5.68
CA GLU A 28 -18.26 8.77 -5.47
C GLU A 28 -18.50 7.71 -4.38
N GLU A 29 -17.65 6.67 -4.31
CA GLU A 29 -17.70 5.65 -3.27
C GLU A 29 -17.56 6.26 -1.87
N GLU A 30 -16.62 7.18 -1.66
CA GLU A 30 -16.43 7.85 -0.36
C GLU A 30 -17.57 8.82 0.00
N LYS A 31 -18.24 9.38 -1.01
CA LYS A 31 -19.41 10.24 -0.79
C LYS A 31 -20.64 9.44 -0.36
N VAL A 32 -20.83 8.24 -0.92
CA VAL A 32 -21.98 7.37 -0.61
C VAL A 32 -21.73 6.45 0.59
N LEU A 33 -20.47 6.08 0.84
CA LEU A 33 -20.05 5.27 1.98
C LEU A 33 -18.92 5.98 2.76
N PRO A 34 -19.23 7.03 3.54
CA PRO A 34 -18.19 7.83 4.21
C PRO A 34 -17.48 7.10 5.35
N PHE A 35 -17.98 5.95 5.79
CA PHE A 35 -17.50 5.24 6.98
C PHE A 35 -17.19 3.79 6.65
N TYR A 36 -15.95 3.40 6.93
CA TYR A 36 -15.52 2.02 6.84
C TYR A 36 -16.04 1.24 8.04
N PRO A 37 -16.42 -0.03 7.86
CA PRO A 37 -16.61 -0.92 8.99
C PRO A 37 -15.29 -1.01 9.76
N SER A 38 -15.39 -1.05 11.08
CA SER A 38 -14.20 -1.27 11.92
C SER A 38 -13.59 -2.62 11.57
N SER A 39 -12.28 -2.63 11.36
CA SER A 39 -11.51 -3.86 11.15
C SER A 39 -11.29 -4.66 12.43
N LEU A 40 -11.62 -4.07 13.59
CA LEU A 40 -11.47 -4.70 14.90
C LEU A 40 -12.58 -5.72 15.12
N GLY A 41 -12.25 -6.85 15.75
CA GLY A 41 -13.24 -7.81 16.21
C GLY A 41 -14.16 -7.21 17.28
N GLU A 42 -15.33 -7.80 17.50
CA GLU A 42 -16.34 -7.28 18.43
C GLU A 42 -15.79 -7.10 19.86
N LEU A 43 -14.97 -8.06 20.30
CA LEU A 43 -14.34 -8.05 21.62
C LEU A 43 -13.27 -6.95 21.75
N GLU A 44 -12.54 -6.66 20.68
CA GLU A 44 -11.56 -5.57 20.62
C GLU A 44 -12.24 -4.21 20.59
N GLN A 45 -13.35 -4.08 19.87
CA GLN A 45 -14.17 -2.88 19.88
C GLN A 45 -14.74 -2.60 21.28
N GLN A 46 -15.23 -3.63 21.97
CA GLN A 46 -15.71 -3.49 23.35
C GLN A 46 -14.58 -3.04 24.28
N LYS A 47 -13.39 -3.63 24.19
CA LYS A 47 -12.21 -3.19 24.94
C LYS A 47 -11.84 -1.74 24.64
N ALA A 48 -11.82 -1.34 23.37
CA ALA A 48 -11.51 0.03 22.98
C ALA A 48 -12.53 1.04 23.55
N ARG A 49 -13.82 0.68 23.59
CA ARG A 49 -14.87 1.50 24.22
C ARG A 49 -14.64 1.65 25.73
N LEU A 50 -14.37 0.55 26.42
CA LEU A 50 -14.10 0.57 27.87
C LEU A 50 -12.91 1.47 28.22
N VAL A 51 -11.81 1.39 27.45
CA VAL A 51 -10.63 2.26 27.65
C VAL A 51 -10.97 3.74 27.42
N LEU A 52 -11.90 4.04 26.52
CA LEU A 52 -12.33 5.42 26.24
C LEU A 52 -13.16 6.00 27.41
N GLU A 53 -14.00 5.14 28.00
CA GLU A 53 -14.85 5.46 29.15
C GLU A 53 -14.03 5.61 30.44
N GLU A 54 -12.93 4.86 30.57
CA GLU A 54 -12.02 4.95 31.71
C GLU A 54 -11.47 6.38 31.90
N THR A 55 -11.39 6.83 33.16
CA THR A 55 -10.94 8.17 33.49
C THR A 55 -9.44 8.30 33.20
N ALA A 56 -9.10 9.19 32.27
CA ALA A 56 -7.73 9.44 31.86
C ALA A 56 -6.89 10.03 33.01
N SER A 57 -6.04 9.21 33.62
CA SER A 57 -5.08 9.65 34.64
C SER A 57 -4.07 10.63 34.03
N GLU A 58 -3.49 10.25 32.88
CA GLU A 58 -2.44 10.98 32.19
C GLU A 58 -2.91 12.29 31.52
N PRO A 59 -2.11 13.36 31.54
CA PRO A 59 -2.47 14.65 30.96
C PRO A 59 -2.70 14.58 29.44
N LEU A 60 -1.91 13.78 28.72
CA LEU A 60 -2.11 13.55 27.28
C LEU A 60 -3.47 12.88 27.00
N ALA A 61 -3.82 11.87 27.79
CA ALA A 61 -5.07 11.14 27.62
C ALA A 61 -6.29 12.03 27.85
N ARG A 62 -6.20 13.03 28.74
CA ARG A 62 -7.26 14.05 28.93
C ARG A 62 -7.45 14.92 27.69
N VAL A 63 -6.36 15.42 27.11
CA VAL A 63 -6.39 16.23 25.88
C VAL A 63 -6.92 15.40 24.70
N MET A 64 -6.56 14.12 24.61
CA MET A 64 -7.06 13.22 23.56
C MET A 64 -8.58 13.04 23.63
N LYS A 65 -9.22 13.17 24.81
CA LYS A 65 -10.69 13.08 24.91
C LYS A 65 -11.41 14.16 24.09
N ASP A 66 -10.82 15.35 23.99
CA ASP A 66 -11.40 16.45 23.20
C ASP A 66 -11.45 16.13 21.69
N TYR A 67 -10.66 15.16 21.22
CA TYR A 67 -10.55 14.76 19.82
C TYR A 67 -11.29 13.46 19.48
N ILE A 68 -11.98 12.84 20.43
CA ILE A 68 -12.72 11.58 20.19
C ILE A 68 -13.74 11.76 19.06
N GLY A 69 -14.43 12.91 19.00
CA GLY A 69 -15.39 13.22 17.93
C GLY A 69 -14.78 13.32 16.53
N LEU A 70 -13.45 13.35 16.41
CA LEU A 70 -12.71 13.46 15.16
C LEU A 70 -12.22 12.11 14.61
N GLU A 71 -12.56 10.98 15.26
CA GLU A 71 -12.13 9.64 14.84
C GLU A 71 -12.41 9.36 13.36
N ARG A 72 -13.64 9.63 12.91
CA ARG A 72 -14.06 9.42 11.52
C ARG A 72 -13.31 10.31 10.53
N PHE A 73 -12.96 11.53 10.94
CA PHE A 73 -12.13 12.41 10.12
C PHE A 73 -10.73 11.79 9.94
N TRP A 74 -10.12 11.33 11.03
CA TRP A 74 -8.79 10.70 10.97
C TRP A 74 -8.78 9.40 10.18
N GLN A 75 -9.82 8.59 10.27
CA GLN A 75 -9.97 7.40 9.42
C GLN A 75 -9.96 7.76 7.93
N ARG A 76 -10.78 8.75 7.52
CA ARG A 76 -10.83 9.21 6.12
C ARG A 76 -9.53 9.86 5.67
N PHE A 77 -8.91 10.66 6.52
CA PHE A 77 -7.63 11.31 6.24
C PHE A 77 -6.51 10.27 6.05
N ASN A 78 -6.41 9.30 6.95
CA ASN A 78 -5.40 8.25 6.89
C ASN A 78 -5.59 7.37 5.66
N LYS A 79 -6.84 7.04 5.30
CA LYS A 79 -7.14 6.35 4.03
C LYS A 79 -6.60 7.13 2.83
N ALA A 80 -6.99 8.40 2.68
CA ALA A 80 -6.57 9.21 1.55
C ALA A 80 -5.03 9.32 1.46
N LYS A 81 -4.35 9.40 2.61
CA LYS A 81 -2.87 9.40 2.67
C LYS A 81 -2.24 8.08 2.27
N LEU A 82 -2.83 6.95 2.66
CA LEU A 82 -2.36 5.64 2.22
C LEU A 82 -2.58 5.44 0.72
N GLU A 83 -3.71 5.90 0.20
CA GLU A 83 -4.01 5.86 -1.24
C GLU A 83 -3.06 6.74 -2.05
N GLU A 84 -2.76 7.96 -1.58
CA GLU A 84 -1.74 8.83 -2.16
C GLU A 84 -0.40 8.09 -2.30
N LYS A 85 0.05 7.43 -1.22
CA LYS A 85 1.30 6.65 -1.24
C LYS A 85 1.23 5.40 -2.13
N GLY A 86 0.07 4.75 -2.22
CA GLY A 86 -0.16 3.65 -3.15
C GLY A 86 -0.06 4.11 -4.61
N LEU A 87 -0.70 5.23 -4.94
CA LEU A 87 -0.69 5.83 -6.28
C LEU A 87 0.71 6.31 -6.69
N GLU A 88 1.47 6.93 -5.78
CA GLU A 88 2.87 7.31 -6.03
C GLU A 88 3.71 6.10 -6.48
N LYS A 89 3.61 4.97 -5.75
CA LYS A 89 4.33 3.74 -6.08
C LYS A 89 3.87 3.16 -7.42
N ALA A 90 2.56 3.09 -7.65
CA ALA A 90 2.01 2.59 -8.91
C ALA A 90 2.46 3.42 -10.11
N ARG A 91 2.46 4.75 -9.97
CA ARG A 91 2.96 5.69 -11.00
C ARG A 91 4.44 5.46 -11.28
N ALA A 92 5.27 5.31 -10.25
CA ALA A 92 6.69 5.03 -10.42
C ALA A 92 6.93 3.70 -11.16
N ALA A 93 6.20 2.64 -10.79
CA ALA A 93 6.28 1.34 -11.46
C ALA A 93 5.84 1.41 -12.93
N LEU A 94 4.75 2.11 -13.23
CA LEU A 94 4.29 2.33 -14.61
C LEU A 94 5.29 3.14 -15.44
N ALA A 95 5.91 4.17 -14.84
CA ALA A 95 6.94 4.96 -15.50
C ALA A 95 8.16 4.12 -15.86
N ALA A 96 8.67 3.31 -14.92
CA ALA A 96 9.77 2.40 -15.16
C ALA A 96 9.45 1.38 -16.28
N ARG A 97 8.25 0.79 -16.23
CA ARG A 97 7.80 -0.14 -17.28
C ARG A 97 7.66 0.55 -18.64
N ASN A 98 7.17 1.78 -18.69
CA ASN A 98 7.07 2.53 -19.93
C ASN A 98 8.46 2.85 -20.52
N GLN A 99 9.43 3.22 -19.67
CA GLN A 99 10.82 3.42 -20.09
C GLN A 99 11.43 2.15 -20.66
N GLU A 100 11.22 1.01 -19.98
CA GLU A 100 11.70 -0.29 -20.47
C GLU A 100 11.09 -0.66 -21.82
N LEU A 101 9.78 -0.47 -21.99
CA LEU A 101 9.11 -0.71 -23.27
C LEU A 101 9.67 0.18 -24.39
N ARG A 102 9.95 1.45 -24.10
CA ARG A 102 10.59 2.36 -25.07
C ARG A 102 12.00 1.91 -25.41
N ARG A 103 12.78 1.46 -24.42
CA ARG A 103 14.14 0.92 -24.61
C ARG A 103 14.11 -0.31 -25.50
N LEU A 104 13.21 -1.26 -25.24
CA LEU A 104 13.03 -2.45 -26.08
C LEU A 104 12.64 -2.06 -27.51
N LEU A 105 11.68 -1.15 -27.68
CA LEU A 105 11.26 -0.67 -28.99
C LEU A 105 12.41 -0.01 -29.77
N GLN A 106 13.24 0.80 -29.10
CA GLN A 106 14.46 1.36 -29.71
C GLN A 106 15.44 0.29 -30.16
N GLN A 107 15.62 -0.77 -29.36
CA GLN A 107 16.47 -1.91 -29.74
C GLN A 107 15.92 -2.66 -30.95
N TYR A 108 14.61 -2.90 -31.01
CA TYR A 108 13.97 -3.53 -32.17
C TYR A 108 14.16 -2.71 -33.45
N LEU A 109 13.97 -1.40 -33.38
CA LEU A 109 14.17 -0.52 -34.53
C LEU A 109 15.65 -0.44 -34.96
N ALA A 110 16.58 -0.39 -34.01
CA ALA A 110 18.02 -0.44 -34.30
C ALA A 110 18.42 -1.77 -34.96
N GLY A 111 17.92 -2.90 -34.45
CA GLY A 111 18.12 -4.22 -35.05
C GLY A 111 17.55 -4.32 -36.47
N ALA A 112 16.36 -3.76 -36.72
CA ALA A 112 15.76 -3.70 -38.06
C ALA A 112 16.61 -2.84 -39.02
N THR A 113 17.19 -1.73 -38.56
CA THR A 113 18.11 -0.92 -39.39
C THR A 113 19.44 -1.62 -39.69
N ILE A 114 19.90 -2.53 -38.83
CA ILE A 114 21.09 -3.36 -39.09
C ILE A 114 20.78 -4.44 -40.15
N HIS A 115 19.55 -4.98 -40.19
CA HIS A 115 19.12 -5.86 -41.29
C HIS A 115 19.04 -5.14 -42.65
N GLN A 116 18.93 -3.81 -42.68
CA GLN A 116 18.93 -3.03 -43.93
C GLN A 116 20.36 -2.68 -44.41
N LYS A 117 21.35 -2.68 -43.51
CA LYS A 117 22.78 -2.73 -43.87
C LYS A 117 23.22 -4.19 -43.95
N VAL A 118 22.75 -4.90 -44.98
CA VAL A 118 23.22 -6.24 -45.34
C VAL A 118 24.75 -6.24 -45.35
N PRO A 119 25.43 -6.93 -44.41
CA PRO A 119 26.85 -7.16 -44.52
C PRO A 119 27.08 -8.01 -45.76
N LYS A 120 27.95 -7.56 -46.67
CA LYS A 120 28.40 -8.33 -47.85
C LYS A 120 29.31 -9.51 -47.47
N ASP A 121 29.34 -9.87 -46.20
CA ASP A 121 30.18 -10.94 -45.67
C ASP A 121 29.29 -12.09 -45.20
N PRO A 122 29.45 -13.30 -45.74
CA PRO A 122 28.66 -14.45 -45.34
C PRO A 122 28.96 -14.81 -43.88
N HIS A 123 27.90 -14.89 -43.08
CA HIS A 123 27.97 -15.32 -41.68
C HIS A 123 28.57 -16.75 -41.61
N PRO A 124 29.48 -17.05 -40.67
CA PRO A 124 30.17 -18.36 -40.56
C PRO A 124 29.25 -19.56 -40.24
N LEU A 125 27.92 -19.36 -40.23
CA LEU A 125 26.90 -20.41 -40.14
C LEU A 125 26.42 -20.90 -41.51
N LEU A 126 26.89 -20.27 -42.60
CA LEU A 126 26.63 -20.67 -43.99
C LEU A 126 27.82 -21.41 -44.62
N ALA A 127 28.83 -21.77 -43.81
CA ALA A 127 29.84 -22.74 -44.20
C ALA A 127 29.21 -24.14 -44.12
N THR A 128 28.88 -24.64 -45.29
CA THR A 128 28.47 -26.00 -45.65
C THR A 128 28.94 -27.11 -44.70
N GLU A 129 28.00 -27.84 -44.10
CA GLU A 129 28.20 -29.24 -43.72
C GLU A 129 27.01 -30.03 -44.25
N THR A 130 27.12 -30.46 -45.51
CA THR A 130 26.20 -31.35 -46.19
C THR A 130 26.50 -32.80 -45.84
N HIS A 131 26.09 -33.32 -44.68
CA HIS A 131 26.06 -34.78 -44.47
C HIS A 131 24.87 -35.23 -43.61
N GLN A 132 23.83 -35.69 -44.33
CA GLN A 132 22.92 -36.82 -44.06
C GLN A 132 22.35 -37.01 -42.64
N SER A 133 21.03 -36.85 -42.57
CA SER A 133 20.15 -37.45 -41.54
C SER A 133 20.11 -38.98 -41.72
N PRO A 134 19.84 -39.77 -40.65
CA PRO A 134 18.44 -40.20 -40.47
C PRO A 134 17.97 -40.32 -39.00
N GLY A 135 16.75 -39.83 -38.76
CA GLY A 135 15.74 -40.53 -37.95
C GLY A 135 15.74 -40.38 -36.42
N PRO A 136 14.59 -40.59 -35.74
CA PRO A 136 14.12 -39.66 -34.72
C PRO A 136 14.09 -40.24 -33.30
N SER A 137 14.30 -39.40 -32.28
CA SER A 137 13.78 -39.66 -30.94
C SER A 137 13.35 -38.37 -30.24
N LEU A 138 12.04 -38.22 -30.07
CA LEU A 138 11.39 -37.23 -29.20
C LEU A 138 11.30 -37.81 -27.79
N PRO A 139 11.73 -37.09 -26.74
CA PRO A 139 11.23 -37.31 -25.39
C PRO A 139 10.04 -36.37 -25.08
N PRO A 140 9.22 -36.71 -24.07
CA PRO A 140 7.79 -36.43 -24.07
C PRO A 140 7.44 -35.00 -23.65
N SER A 141 6.35 -34.52 -24.25
CA SER A 141 5.63 -33.30 -23.89
C SER A 141 5.22 -33.32 -22.41
N LYS A 142 5.76 -32.41 -21.61
CA LYS A 142 5.08 -32.00 -20.38
C LYS A 142 3.97 -31.04 -20.78
N SER A 143 2.75 -31.56 -20.74
CA SER A 143 1.52 -30.77 -20.85
C SER A 143 1.58 -29.59 -19.87
N LEU A 144 1.61 -28.36 -20.39
CA LEU A 144 1.18 -27.18 -19.65
C LEU A 144 -0.30 -27.37 -19.37
N ARG A 145 -0.61 -27.87 -18.17
CA ARG A 145 -1.96 -27.85 -17.63
C ARG A 145 -2.30 -26.38 -17.40
N ASN A 146 -3.29 -25.90 -18.15
CA ASN A 146 -3.93 -24.63 -17.93
C ASN A 146 -4.64 -24.67 -16.56
N ASP A 147 -4.05 -24.03 -15.55
CA ASP A 147 -4.80 -23.55 -14.38
C ASP A 147 -5.02 -22.04 -14.55
N ARG A 148 -6.00 -21.71 -15.40
CA ARG A 148 -6.75 -20.47 -15.28
C ARG A 148 -7.99 -20.78 -14.46
N GLY A 149 -8.02 -20.32 -13.23
CA GLY A 149 -9.26 -20.23 -12.46
C GLY A 149 -9.09 -20.47 -10.97
N SER A 150 -9.47 -19.46 -10.20
CA SER A 150 -9.90 -19.55 -8.79
C SER A 150 -8.87 -19.95 -7.73
N HIS A 151 -8.07 -18.98 -7.27
CA HIS A 151 -7.80 -18.85 -5.83
C HIS A 151 -7.36 -17.42 -5.44
N LEU A 152 -8.17 -16.81 -4.58
CA LEU A 152 -7.95 -15.63 -3.71
C LEU A 152 -7.51 -14.30 -4.37
N ARG A 153 -8.22 -13.16 -4.38
CA ARG A 153 -9.15 -12.56 -3.39
C ARG A 153 -8.86 -13.07 -1.97
N ASP A 154 -7.78 -12.56 -1.37
CA ASP A 154 -7.57 -12.34 0.08
C ASP A 154 -6.08 -12.21 0.38
N THR A 155 -5.46 -11.07 0.03
CA THR A 155 -4.15 -10.69 0.61
C THR A 155 -3.99 -9.16 0.66
N TRP A 156 -4.96 -8.46 1.26
CA TRP A 156 -4.76 -7.09 1.77
C TRP A 156 -5.21 -6.99 3.24
N GLY A 157 -4.86 -8.01 4.02
CA GLY A 157 -5.21 -8.10 5.44
C GLY A 157 -4.15 -8.84 6.23
N SER A 158 -2.87 -8.53 6.05
CA SER A 158 -1.76 -9.00 6.90
C SER A 158 -0.46 -8.27 6.53
N SER A 159 -0.42 -6.95 6.74
CA SER A 159 0.85 -6.21 6.72
C SER A 159 0.76 -4.98 7.62
N TRP A 160 0.41 -5.20 8.87
CA TRP A 160 0.62 -4.25 9.97
C TRP A 160 1.21 -5.03 11.15
N ALA A 161 2.39 -5.61 10.91
CA ALA A 161 3.20 -6.25 11.94
C ALA A 161 4.63 -5.74 11.85
N TRP A 162 4.81 -4.41 11.85
CA TRP A 162 6.10 -3.78 12.05
C TRP A 162 5.89 -2.49 12.85
N CYS A 163 5.92 -2.61 14.17
CA CYS A 163 6.42 -1.60 15.13
C CYS A 163 6.23 -2.13 16.56
N THR A 164 7.12 -3.01 17.00
CA THR A 164 7.40 -3.22 18.43
C THR A 164 8.87 -2.87 18.67
N PRO A 165 9.20 -2.05 19.70
CA PRO A 165 10.58 -1.85 20.10
C PRO A 165 11.12 -3.18 20.66
N ARG A 166 12.23 -3.64 20.07
CA ARG A 166 13.03 -4.75 20.56
C ARG A 166 13.67 -4.34 21.88
N GLY A 167 13.12 -4.83 23.00
CA GLY A 167 13.79 -4.84 24.29
C GLY A 167 14.90 -5.89 24.28
N SER A 168 16.11 -5.45 24.61
CA SER A 168 17.29 -6.29 24.90
C SER A 168 17.45 -6.25 26.43
N GLY A 169 17.20 -7.35 27.14
CA GLY A 169 18.24 -8.25 27.69
C GLY A 169 18.84 -7.66 28.99
N GLU A 170 18.33 -8.00 30.18
CA GLU A 170 18.69 -9.16 31.02
C GLU A 170 19.69 -8.79 32.14
N GLY A 171 19.40 -9.21 33.39
CA GLY A 171 20.28 -8.98 34.54
C GLY A 171 19.72 -9.31 35.93
N SER A 172 19.28 -10.56 36.11
CA SER A 172 19.24 -11.38 37.35
C SER A 172 19.09 -10.78 38.77
N ALA A 173 18.00 -11.22 39.40
CA ALA A 173 17.91 -12.02 40.64
C ALA A 173 18.27 -11.43 42.02
N ASN A 174 17.26 -11.53 42.91
CA ASN A 174 17.26 -11.84 44.36
C ASN A 174 16.55 -10.76 45.17
N HIS A 175 15.79 -11.00 46.23
CA HIS A 175 15.14 -12.14 46.86
C HIS A 175 14.33 -11.49 48.02
N GLN A 176 13.13 -11.99 48.30
CA GLN A 176 12.37 -11.85 49.57
C GLN A 176 11.71 -10.50 49.95
N ASP A 177 10.37 -10.55 49.99
CA ASP A 177 9.46 -9.84 50.91
C ASP A 177 9.84 -10.07 52.41
N PRO A 178 9.23 -9.41 53.44
CA PRO A 178 8.05 -8.54 53.44
C PRO A 178 8.16 -7.22 54.28
N PHE A 179 7.14 -6.37 54.14
CA PHE A 179 6.65 -5.36 55.11
C PHE A 179 6.56 -5.89 56.57
N PRO A 180 6.27 -5.08 57.64
CA PRO A 180 5.82 -3.67 57.69
C PRO A 180 6.39 -2.77 58.83
N SER A 181 6.20 -1.45 58.69
CA SER A 181 5.51 -0.52 59.64
C SER A 181 5.98 0.91 59.43
#